data_AF-A0A518HXF5-F1
#
_entry.id   AF-A0A518HXF5-F1
#
_cell.length_a   1.000
_cell.length_b   1.000
_cell.length_c   1.000
_cell.angle_alpha   90.00
_cell.angle_beta   90.00
_cell.angle_gamma   90.00
#
_symmetry.space_group_name_H-M   'P 1'
#
loop_
_entity.id
_entity.type
_entity.pdbx_description
1 polymer ?
#
loop_
_entity_poly.entity_id
_entity_poly.type
_entity_poly.pdbx_seq_one_letter_code
_entity_poly.pdbx_strand_id
1 'polypeptide(L)'
;MATHLMNVPQRFGYLFCLPLFCLPAAAVKPLVVITLALAAISCSAPPTHAQTEGDGYEGEMDMEMDMYEGYEDEMNMDMDMDMGYGYGSSGPGGRSRSGRGMATQDLVASRLSEYLTSAFESTSFATLADPAAAPPVQSGPVLLNDAIVAYAKGQHELAMRLYFGHIVAEYESAQNQLQLVKYSSLMKRPTWQLRWGISYAVRGDATDPQPIGDVNPAGRGGFDGGFGDGGMEGMEEEYAMEQEFGGPGGGRGPAGRGPAGARGPGMGDTDGMEYMEGMDEMYEQDMMMMGSGRARGRAAAPAGPPTPAARLAALDATMLSEEAETSLTNTLGMVATILGEEFDKRYTQGDFGRAMTDVTAESGSVETVSEEFVELIETAGDALPLWRPGIVFLGEGDSSDNIRRAQKAGLDLVIHFDVLLKPLRGEYTQNISLCRLFHVPTGKSLGASKKIDSLEFAQKSRLKNLASRDYINEQLANFLGIIDRGTLTTELPALTPAIASKRIGSLLASGGGANLRTLAEVRLFQSQQLLNEEEVLTAFDIVGGEEALGLIYGSEEERLRIVRQWAAGRTGDAE
;
A
#
# COMPACT_ATOMS: atom_id res chain seq x y z
N MET A 1 67.17 -44.51 16.36
CA MET A 1 66.17 -44.44 15.27
C MET A 1 65.42 -43.14 15.51
N ALA A 2 65.62 -42.07 14.74
CA ALA A 2 65.36 -41.91 13.28
C ALA A 2 63.84 -42.00 13.00
N THR A 3 63.16 -40.98 12.45
CA THR A 3 63.67 -39.74 11.78
C THR A 3 62.61 -38.62 11.68
N HIS A 4 63.05 -37.34 11.71
CA HIS A 4 62.35 -36.08 11.33
C HIS A 4 61.04 -35.69 12.09
N LEU A 5 60.74 -34.44 12.50
CA LEU A 5 60.80 -33.08 11.88
C LEU A 5 59.76 -32.94 10.72
N MET A 6 59.05 -31.82 10.46
CA MET A 6 58.95 -30.43 10.98
C MET A 6 57.68 -29.77 10.34
N ASN A 7 57.11 -28.59 10.68
CA ASN A 7 57.24 -27.57 11.75
C ASN A 7 55.98 -26.64 11.76
N VAL A 8 55.54 -26.06 12.89
CA VAL A 8 54.66 -24.85 12.92
C VAL A 8 55.01 -23.98 14.15
N PRO A 9 55.34 -22.68 14.01
CA PRO A 9 55.84 -21.85 15.11
C PRO A 9 54.80 -20.91 15.77
N GLN A 10 54.99 -20.64 17.05
CA GLN A 10 54.57 -19.39 17.71
C GLN A 10 55.72 -18.38 17.67
N ARG A 11 55.45 -17.05 17.55
CA ARG A 11 55.99 -15.96 18.40
C ARG A 11 55.81 -14.54 17.85
N PHE A 12 55.61 -13.61 18.80
CA PHE A 12 55.79 -12.13 18.76
C PHE A 12 55.00 -11.30 17.71
N GLY A 13 54.70 -10.01 17.96
CA GLY A 13 54.84 -9.28 19.23
C GLY A 13 55.38 -7.85 19.14
N TYR A 14 54.65 -6.93 18.48
CA TYR A 14 54.81 -5.46 18.54
C TYR A 14 53.39 -4.87 18.51
N LEU A 15 52.93 -3.94 19.35
CA LEU A 15 53.57 -2.95 20.23
C LEU A 15 54.22 -1.77 19.47
N PHE A 16 53.38 -0.81 19.10
CA PHE A 16 53.76 0.55 18.71
C PHE A 16 52.96 1.56 19.56
N CYS A 17 53.63 2.63 19.98
CA CYS A 17 53.04 3.76 20.72
C CYS A 17 53.24 5.06 19.92
N LEU A 18 52.77 6.17 20.51
CA LEU A 18 52.95 7.59 20.14
C LEU A 18 51.77 8.23 19.38
N PRO A 19 51.48 9.54 19.60
CA PRO A 19 51.73 10.31 20.82
C PRO A 19 50.50 11.10 21.33
N LEU A 20 50.50 11.44 22.62
CA LEU A 20 49.62 12.49 23.15
C LEU A 20 50.06 13.86 22.65
N PHE A 21 49.10 14.72 22.30
CA PHE A 21 49.22 16.17 22.39
C PHE A 21 48.24 16.71 23.44
N CYS A 22 48.55 17.85 24.04
CA CYS A 22 47.85 18.36 25.22
C CYS A 22 47.30 19.79 25.01
N LEU A 23 46.34 20.13 25.88
CA LEU A 23 45.75 21.45 26.15
C LEU A 23 44.71 21.99 25.14
N PRO A 24 43.76 22.84 25.58
CA PRO A 24 43.29 23.12 26.95
C PRO A 24 41.80 22.76 27.17
N ALA A 25 41.32 22.83 28.41
CA ALA A 25 39.94 22.45 28.77
C ALA A 25 38.99 23.66 28.88
N ALA A 26 37.76 23.50 28.35
CA ALA A 26 36.59 24.32 28.69
C ALA A 26 35.31 23.47 28.69
N ALA A 27 34.40 23.76 29.61
CA ALA A 27 33.30 22.92 30.07
C ALA A 27 32.28 22.41 29.03
N VAL A 28 31.99 21.09 29.06
CA VAL A 28 30.62 20.51 29.03
C VAL A 28 30.56 19.27 29.95
N LYS A 29 29.47 19.12 30.70
CA LYS A 29 29.04 17.89 31.42
C LYS A 29 27.52 17.97 31.67
N PRO A 30 26.80 16.86 31.94
CA PRO A 30 27.25 15.46 31.93
C PRO A 30 26.48 14.55 30.95
N LEU A 31 27.11 13.41 30.65
CA LEU A 31 26.57 12.27 29.90
C LEU A 31 25.82 11.33 30.87
N VAL A 32 24.69 10.72 30.47
CA VAL A 32 24.08 9.58 31.18
C VAL A 32 23.78 8.42 30.23
N VAL A 33 24.72 7.48 30.21
CA VAL A 33 24.57 6.01 30.05
C VAL A 33 23.70 5.47 28.89
N ILE A 34 24.39 4.99 27.85
CA ILE A 34 24.01 3.77 27.11
C ILE A 34 25.22 2.83 27.12
N THR A 35 25.10 1.60 27.66
CA THR A 35 25.95 0.43 27.34
C THR A 35 25.46 -0.84 28.06
N LEU A 36 25.89 -2.02 27.56
CA LEU A 36 25.77 -3.38 28.14
C LEU A 36 24.40 -4.08 28.11
N ALA A 37 24.08 -4.73 26.98
CA ALA A 37 23.19 -5.91 26.92
C ALA A 37 23.43 -6.77 25.65
N LEU A 38 24.67 -7.22 25.38
CA LEU A 38 24.96 -8.02 24.17
C LEU A 38 26.07 -9.08 24.41
N ALA A 39 25.82 -10.02 25.34
CA ALA A 39 26.72 -11.15 25.62
C ALA A 39 26.00 -12.33 26.33
N ALA A 40 25.05 -12.99 25.66
CA ALA A 40 24.34 -14.15 26.21
C ALA A 40 23.92 -15.19 25.15
N ILE A 41 24.76 -15.45 24.14
CA ILE A 41 24.57 -16.59 23.24
C ILE A 41 25.01 -17.86 23.98
N SER A 42 24.05 -18.61 24.52
CA SER A 42 24.25 -19.95 25.06
C SER A 42 23.64 -20.99 24.13
N CYS A 43 24.44 -21.92 23.63
CA CYS A 43 23.98 -22.95 22.70
C CYS A 43 23.07 -23.98 23.38
N SER A 44 21.82 -24.09 22.93
CA SER A 44 20.99 -25.28 23.16
C SER A 44 21.21 -26.29 22.04
N ALA A 45 21.48 -27.55 22.39
CA ALA A 45 21.60 -28.64 21.43
C ALA A 45 20.21 -29.12 20.97
N PRO A 46 20.08 -29.67 19.75
CA PRO A 46 18.82 -30.25 19.29
C PRO A 46 18.44 -31.49 20.14
N PRO A 47 17.16 -31.70 20.47
CA PRO A 47 16.72 -32.89 21.19
C PRO A 47 16.84 -34.12 20.30
N THR A 48 17.45 -35.19 20.82
CA THR A 48 17.44 -36.52 20.20
C THR A 48 16.01 -37.07 20.16
N HIS A 49 15.54 -37.49 18.98
CA HIS A 49 14.28 -38.23 18.88
C HIS A 49 14.35 -39.52 19.70
N ALA A 50 13.46 -39.66 20.67
CA ALA A 50 13.16 -40.96 21.26
C ALA A 50 12.36 -41.79 20.26
N GLN A 51 12.67 -43.07 20.15
CA GLN A 51 11.84 -44.02 19.41
C GLN A 51 10.61 -44.36 20.26
N THR A 52 9.42 -44.27 19.66
CA THR A 52 8.19 -44.84 20.22
C THR A 52 7.69 -45.87 19.22
N GLU A 53 7.70 -47.14 19.61
CA GLU A 53 7.03 -48.22 18.88
C GLU A 53 5.53 -48.11 19.15
N GLY A 54 4.67 -48.31 18.13
CA GLY A 54 3.23 -48.24 18.32
C GLY A 54 2.41 -48.26 17.02
N ASP A 55 1.83 -49.42 16.74
CA ASP A 55 0.53 -49.64 16.08
C ASP A 55 0.23 -48.89 14.78
N GLY A 56 0.51 -49.56 13.66
CA GLY A 56 0.13 -49.09 12.33
C GLY A 56 -1.37 -49.23 12.01
N TYR A 57 -1.80 -48.46 11.02
CA TYR A 57 -3.01 -48.71 10.27
C TYR A 57 -2.65 -48.80 8.79
N GLU A 58 -2.95 -49.95 8.17
CA GLU A 58 -2.85 -50.12 6.72
C GLU A 58 -4.01 -49.35 6.07
N GLY A 59 -3.67 -48.50 5.09
CA GLY A 59 -4.60 -47.58 4.44
C GLY A 59 -4.24 -47.44 2.96
N GLU A 60 -4.52 -48.49 2.19
CA GLU A 60 -4.33 -48.50 0.74
C GLU A 60 -5.21 -47.42 0.08
N MET A 61 -4.59 -46.43 -0.55
CA MET A 61 -5.23 -45.51 -1.50
C MET A 61 -4.27 -45.23 -2.65
N ASP A 62 -4.80 -45.23 -3.87
CA ASP A 62 -4.05 -45.41 -5.12
C ASP A 62 -2.96 -44.36 -5.41
N MET A 63 -1.87 -44.85 -6.01
CA MET A 63 -0.86 -44.03 -6.67
C MET A 63 -1.17 -43.89 -8.16
N GLU A 64 -2.02 -42.95 -8.54
CA GLU A 64 -2.04 -42.46 -9.93
C GLU A 64 -0.81 -41.55 -10.16
N MET A 65 0.31 -42.16 -10.55
CA MET A 65 1.50 -41.47 -11.05
C MET A 65 1.25 -40.96 -12.47
N ASP A 66 0.82 -39.71 -12.61
CA ASP A 66 0.98 -38.97 -13.88
C ASP A 66 2.47 -38.65 -14.11
N MET A 67 3.17 -39.59 -14.74
CA MET A 67 4.48 -39.31 -15.34
C MET A 67 4.28 -38.35 -16.52
N TYR A 68 4.86 -37.15 -16.44
CA TYR A 68 5.14 -36.36 -17.62
C TYR A 68 6.62 -36.42 -17.98
N GLU A 69 6.89 -37.09 -19.09
CA GLU A 69 8.20 -37.55 -19.53
C GLU A 69 8.81 -36.59 -20.60
N GLY A 70 10.14 -36.50 -20.58
CA GLY A 70 11.06 -36.01 -21.62
C GLY A 70 10.58 -35.03 -22.70
N TYR A 71 11.09 -33.79 -22.64
CA TYR A 71 11.55 -33.05 -23.83
C TYR A 71 12.88 -32.33 -23.52
N GLU A 72 13.97 -33.08 -23.57
CA GLU A 72 15.32 -32.53 -23.75
C GLU A 72 15.59 -32.46 -25.26
N ASP A 73 15.34 -31.31 -25.90
CA ASP A 73 15.64 -31.09 -27.31
C ASP A 73 16.96 -30.31 -27.44
N GLU A 74 18.04 -31.03 -27.78
CA GLU A 74 19.36 -30.48 -28.04
C GLU A 74 19.38 -29.75 -29.41
N MET A 75 19.35 -28.40 -29.40
CA MET A 75 19.69 -27.61 -30.60
C MET A 75 20.98 -26.82 -30.40
N ASN A 76 22.09 -27.55 -30.42
CA ASN A 76 23.42 -26.96 -30.60
C ASN A 76 23.59 -26.53 -32.07
N MET A 77 23.64 -25.23 -32.34
CA MET A 77 24.01 -24.68 -33.65
C MET A 77 25.15 -23.67 -33.51
N ASP A 78 26.37 -24.20 -33.42
CA ASP A 78 27.58 -23.45 -33.74
C ASP A 78 27.54 -23.03 -35.23
N MET A 79 27.59 -21.73 -35.50
CA MET A 79 27.90 -21.19 -36.83
C MET A 79 29.02 -20.16 -36.73
N ASP A 80 30.26 -20.67 -36.71
CA ASP A 80 31.42 -19.90 -37.12
C ASP A 80 31.27 -19.48 -38.60
N MET A 81 31.35 -18.17 -38.87
CA MET A 81 31.74 -17.66 -40.19
C MET A 81 32.77 -16.53 -40.05
N ASP A 82 34.03 -16.92 -40.26
CA ASP A 82 35.17 -16.03 -40.45
C ASP A 82 35.26 -15.53 -41.93
N MET A 83 35.99 -14.43 -42.13
CA MET A 83 36.36 -13.76 -43.38
C MET A 83 35.22 -13.07 -44.18
N GLY A 84 35.45 -11.90 -44.79
CA GLY A 84 36.62 -11.01 -44.71
C GLY A 84 36.77 -10.04 -45.91
N TYR A 85 37.74 -9.11 -45.80
CA TYR A 85 38.28 -8.20 -46.85
C TYR A 85 37.36 -7.11 -47.46
N GLY A 86 37.89 -5.87 -47.62
CA GLY A 86 37.12 -4.77 -48.25
C GLY A 86 37.77 -3.36 -48.37
N TYR A 87 38.98 -3.25 -48.95
CA TYR A 87 39.68 -2.04 -49.44
C TYR A 87 38.96 -0.65 -49.54
N GLY A 88 39.65 0.45 -49.15
CA GLY A 88 39.27 1.84 -49.51
C GLY A 88 40.00 2.98 -48.76
N SER A 89 41.30 3.22 -48.99
CA SER A 89 41.85 4.24 -49.93
C SER A 89 41.71 5.74 -49.57
N SER A 90 42.71 6.25 -48.86
CA SER A 90 43.37 7.58 -48.94
C SER A 90 42.79 8.73 -49.80
N GLY A 91 42.67 9.93 -49.19
CA GLY A 91 42.48 11.22 -49.89
C GLY A 91 42.73 12.46 -48.99
N PRO A 92 43.67 13.39 -49.30
CA PRO A 92 44.07 14.46 -48.36
C PRO A 92 43.69 15.91 -48.75
N GLY A 93 43.39 16.74 -47.74
CA GLY A 93 43.29 18.21 -47.82
C GLY A 93 42.19 18.80 -46.91
N GLY A 94 42.27 20.03 -46.40
CA GLY A 94 43.39 20.98 -46.40
C GLY A 94 42.98 22.42 -45.98
N ARG A 95 43.86 23.09 -45.21
CA ARG A 95 43.84 24.55 -44.86
C ARG A 95 42.72 25.08 -43.94
N SER A 96 43.08 25.18 -42.66
CA SER A 96 43.11 26.43 -41.87
C SER A 96 42.05 27.52 -42.14
N ARG A 97 41.25 27.84 -41.11
CA ARG A 97 40.77 29.21 -40.86
C ARG A 97 40.85 29.54 -39.38
N SER A 98 41.48 30.66 -39.05
CA SER A 98 41.73 31.10 -37.67
C SER A 98 40.49 31.76 -37.05
N GLY A 99 39.79 31.05 -36.17
CA GLY A 99 38.79 31.60 -35.27
C GLY A 99 39.41 31.98 -33.92
N ARG A 100 39.31 33.24 -33.51
CA ARG A 100 39.86 33.74 -32.24
C ARG A 100 38.84 33.53 -31.13
N GLY A 101 38.91 32.39 -30.43
CA GLY A 101 37.97 32.07 -29.36
C GLY A 101 38.07 33.03 -28.17
N MET A 102 36.92 33.45 -27.64
CA MET A 102 36.80 33.88 -26.25
C MET A 102 36.79 32.65 -25.34
N ALA A 103 37.23 32.78 -24.09
CA ALA A 103 37.14 31.68 -23.14
C ALA A 103 35.66 31.47 -22.74
N THR A 104 35.26 30.21 -22.54
CA THR A 104 33.93 29.89 -21.98
C THR A 104 33.73 30.49 -20.59
N GLN A 105 34.82 30.69 -19.84
CA GLN A 105 34.82 31.40 -18.55
C GLN A 105 34.39 32.87 -18.68
N ASP A 106 34.79 33.59 -19.74
CA ASP A 106 34.37 34.99 -19.95
C ASP A 106 32.86 35.09 -20.25
N LEU A 107 32.32 34.10 -20.98
CA LEU A 107 30.91 34.03 -21.37
C LEU A 107 29.98 33.65 -20.20
N VAL A 108 30.47 32.80 -19.29
CA VAL A 108 29.81 32.53 -18.00
C VAL A 108 29.90 33.77 -17.11
N ALA A 109 31.07 34.40 -17.00
CA ALA A 109 31.25 35.61 -16.19
C ALA A 109 30.37 36.77 -16.67
N SER A 110 30.25 36.99 -17.99
CA SER A 110 29.40 38.06 -18.53
C SER A 110 27.93 37.81 -18.21
N ARG A 111 27.39 36.62 -18.50
CA ARG A 111 25.98 36.31 -18.20
C ARG A 111 25.67 36.32 -16.70
N LEU A 112 26.58 35.83 -15.86
CA LEU A 112 26.41 35.85 -14.41
C LEU A 112 26.46 37.30 -13.88
N SER A 113 27.27 38.18 -14.49
CA SER A 113 27.25 39.62 -14.18
C SER A 113 25.98 40.33 -14.66
N GLU A 114 25.42 39.98 -15.83
CA GLU A 114 24.15 40.52 -16.33
C GLU A 114 22.99 40.09 -15.42
N TYR A 115 22.94 38.81 -15.02
CA TYR A 115 21.90 38.26 -14.16
C TYR A 115 21.99 38.79 -12.72
N LEU A 116 23.20 39.00 -12.19
CA LEU A 116 23.37 39.70 -10.91
C LEU A 116 22.95 41.17 -11.03
N THR A 117 23.29 41.86 -12.12
CA THR A 117 22.93 43.28 -12.26
C THR A 117 21.41 43.47 -12.34
N SER A 118 20.70 42.64 -13.10
CA SER A 118 19.23 42.69 -13.17
C SER A 118 18.54 42.29 -11.85
N ALA A 119 19.13 41.39 -11.05
CA ALA A 119 18.67 41.09 -9.70
C ALA A 119 18.90 42.26 -8.72
N PHE A 120 20.07 42.90 -8.78
CA PHE A 120 20.44 44.08 -7.98
C PHE A 120 19.54 45.31 -8.27
N GLU A 121 19.08 45.47 -9.51
CA GLU A 121 18.16 46.57 -9.90
C GLU A 121 16.70 46.32 -9.48
N SER A 122 16.31 45.08 -9.14
CA SER A 122 14.90 44.70 -9.01
C SER A 122 14.46 44.23 -7.61
N THR A 123 15.37 43.84 -6.71
CA THR A 123 14.99 43.31 -5.38
C THR A 123 15.74 43.92 -4.20
N SER A 124 15.02 44.11 -3.10
CA SER A 124 15.58 44.60 -1.83
C SER A 124 16.46 43.54 -1.18
N PHE A 125 17.70 43.90 -0.84
CA PHE A 125 18.62 43.02 -0.10
C PHE A 125 18.09 42.57 1.26
N ALA A 126 17.08 43.25 1.83
CA ALA A 126 16.46 42.85 3.09
C ALA A 126 15.73 41.50 3.00
N THR A 127 15.07 41.19 1.87
CA THR A 127 14.36 39.91 1.67
C THR A 127 15.29 38.76 1.29
N LEU A 128 16.48 39.03 0.75
CA LEU A 128 17.52 38.01 0.53
C LEU A 128 18.30 37.65 1.81
N ALA A 129 18.17 38.46 2.87
CA ALA A 129 18.81 38.24 4.17
C ALA A 129 17.87 37.58 5.21
N ASP A 130 16.60 37.36 4.86
CA ASP A 130 15.64 36.65 5.71
C ASP A 130 15.60 35.16 5.31
N PRO A 131 16.09 34.24 6.16
CA PRO A 131 16.08 32.80 5.86
C PRO A 131 14.67 32.20 5.82
N ALA A 132 13.63 32.92 6.26
CA ALA A 132 12.23 32.52 6.09
C ALA A 132 11.60 33.02 4.77
N ALA A 133 12.31 33.85 4.00
CA ALA A 133 11.85 34.38 2.70
C ALA A 133 12.54 33.71 1.49
N ALA A 134 13.57 32.88 1.73
CA ALA A 134 14.10 32.00 0.71
C ALA A 134 13.05 30.92 0.36
N PRO A 135 12.77 30.63 -0.92
CA PRO A 135 11.87 29.53 -1.27
C PRO A 135 12.46 28.21 -0.74
N PRO A 136 11.64 27.34 -0.09
CA PRO A 136 12.14 26.10 0.48
C PRO A 136 12.76 25.22 -0.62
N VAL A 137 14.08 25.02 -0.55
CA VAL A 137 14.83 24.18 -1.49
C VAL A 137 14.51 22.72 -1.18
N GLN A 138 13.93 21.98 -2.13
CA GLN A 138 13.73 20.54 -1.96
C GLN A 138 15.08 19.85 -1.71
N SER A 139 15.22 19.21 -0.55
CA SER A 139 16.39 18.40 -0.22
C SER A 139 16.24 16.97 -0.76
N GLY A 140 16.24 16.81 -2.09
CA GLY A 140 16.17 15.49 -2.72
C GLY A 140 15.70 15.50 -4.17
N PRO A 141 15.54 14.32 -4.79
CA PRO A 141 15.02 14.14 -6.14
C PRO A 141 13.53 14.50 -6.20
N VAL A 142 13.12 15.19 -7.27
CA VAL A 142 11.75 15.73 -7.40
C VAL A 142 10.74 14.61 -7.57
N LEU A 143 11.01 13.62 -8.42
CA LEU A 143 10.06 12.52 -8.68
C LEU A 143 9.92 11.58 -7.49
N LEU A 144 10.95 11.47 -6.64
CA LEU A 144 10.87 10.72 -5.39
C LEU A 144 9.98 11.45 -4.37
N ASN A 145 10.12 12.77 -4.25
CA ASN A 145 9.29 13.59 -3.36
C ASN A 145 7.82 13.61 -3.83
N ASP A 146 7.59 13.80 -5.12
CA ASP A 146 6.28 13.65 -5.78
C ASP A 146 5.66 12.27 -5.48
N ALA A 147 6.43 11.19 -5.62
CA ALA A 147 5.96 9.82 -5.35
C ALA A 147 5.58 9.60 -3.87
N ILE A 148 6.37 10.14 -2.93
CA ILE A 148 6.10 10.09 -1.49
C ILE A 148 4.81 10.86 -1.15
N VAL A 149 4.66 12.07 -1.68
CA VAL A 149 3.46 12.91 -1.48
C VAL A 149 2.21 12.24 -2.05
N ALA A 150 2.28 11.64 -3.24
CA ALA A 150 1.16 10.90 -3.82
C ALA A 150 0.78 9.69 -2.94
N TYR A 151 1.76 8.98 -2.37
CA TYR A 151 1.51 7.85 -1.48
C TYR A 151 0.84 8.29 -0.17
N ALA A 152 1.32 9.37 0.45
CA ALA A 152 0.73 9.97 1.65
C ALA A 152 -0.69 10.54 1.41
N LYS A 153 -1.06 10.83 0.16
CA LYS A 153 -2.42 11.20 -0.29
C LYS A 153 -3.25 10.00 -0.78
N GLY A 154 -2.86 8.77 -0.49
CA GLY A 154 -3.60 7.55 -0.83
C GLY A 154 -3.57 7.17 -2.33
N GLN A 155 -2.94 7.98 -3.18
CA GLN A 155 -2.81 7.80 -4.63
C GLN A 155 -1.72 6.75 -4.96
N HIS A 156 -1.91 5.52 -4.46
CA HIS A 156 -0.91 4.45 -4.45
C HIS A 156 -0.38 4.07 -5.84
N GLU A 157 -1.25 3.98 -6.86
CA GLU A 157 -0.80 3.63 -8.21
C GLU A 157 0.05 4.76 -8.82
N LEU A 158 -0.40 6.01 -8.71
CA LEU A 158 0.36 7.17 -9.18
C LEU A 158 1.73 7.25 -8.48
N ALA A 159 1.77 7.06 -7.17
CA ALA A 159 3.00 7.01 -6.38
C ALA A 159 3.99 5.97 -6.91
N MET A 160 3.54 4.75 -7.19
CA MET A 160 4.41 3.70 -7.73
C MET A 160 4.87 4.01 -9.17
N ARG A 161 4.03 4.61 -10.01
CA ARG A 161 4.42 5.07 -11.36
C ARG A 161 5.53 6.13 -11.27
N LEU A 162 5.35 7.13 -10.40
CA LEU A 162 6.34 8.19 -10.17
C LEU A 162 7.65 7.67 -9.54
N TYR A 163 7.58 6.68 -8.64
CA TYR A 163 8.76 6.03 -8.07
C TYR A 163 9.59 5.27 -9.12
N PHE A 164 8.94 4.60 -10.08
CA PHE A 164 9.65 4.06 -11.24
C PHE A 164 10.19 5.17 -12.15
N GLY A 165 9.44 6.26 -12.33
CA GLY A 165 9.90 7.47 -13.03
C GLY A 165 11.20 8.05 -12.45
N HIS A 166 11.29 8.20 -11.13
CA HIS A 166 12.50 8.59 -10.40
C HIS A 166 13.70 7.69 -10.76
N ILE A 167 13.53 6.37 -10.71
CA ILE A 167 14.58 5.40 -11.08
C ILE A 167 15.04 5.57 -12.54
N VAL A 168 14.13 5.96 -13.43
CA VAL A 168 14.38 6.06 -14.88
C VAL A 168 15.05 7.39 -15.27
N ALA A 169 14.49 8.51 -14.80
CA ALA A 169 14.89 9.87 -15.17
C ALA A 169 16.03 10.44 -14.30
N GLU A 170 15.97 10.20 -12.99
CA GLU A 170 16.88 10.74 -11.97
C GLU A 170 17.91 9.68 -11.52
N TYR A 171 18.27 8.78 -12.45
CA TYR A 171 19.06 7.54 -12.26
C TYR A 171 20.32 7.69 -11.38
N GLU A 172 21.04 8.80 -11.48
CA GLU A 172 22.24 9.06 -10.67
C GLU A 172 21.93 9.22 -9.17
N SER A 173 20.76 9.74 -8.83
CA SER A 173 20.28 9.86 -7.45
C SER A 173 19.55 8.61 -6.95
N ALA A 174 18.92 7.85 -7.85
CA ALA A 174 18.11 6.68 -7.55
C ALA A 174 18.91 5.41 -7.17
N GLN A 175 20.23 5.52 -6.96
CA GLN A 175 21.11 4.38 -6.69
C GLN A 175 20.76 3.63 -5.39
N ASN A 176 20.20 4.31 -4.39
CA ASN A 176 19.71 3.67 -3.18
C ASN A 176 18.44 2.85 -3.47
N GLN A 177 17.51 3.41 -4.24
CA GLN A 177 16.24 2.81 -4.64
C GLN A 177 16.47 1.58 -5.53
N LEU A 178 17.48 1.59 -6.40
CA LEU A 178 17.93 0.42 -7.15
C LEU A 178 18.42 -0.72 -6.25
N GLN A 179 19.07 -0.41 -5.11
CA GLN A 179 19.51 -1.41 -4.13
C GLN A 179 18.38 -1.94 -3.23
N LEU A 180 17.21 -1.28 -3.18
CA LEU A 180 16.03 -1.77 -2.45
C LEU A 180 15.26 -2.87 -3.18
N VAL A 181 15.63 -3.20 -4.42
CA VAL A 181 14.96 -4.24 -5.20
C VAL A 181 15.19 -5.63 -4.61
N LYS A 182 14.14 -6.45 -4.61
CA LYS A 182 14.17 -7.85 -4.21
C LYS A 182 13.68 -8.76 -5.35
N TYR A 183 13.91 -10.07 -5.25
CA TYR A 183 13.33 -11.03 -6.17
C TYR A 183 12.01 -11.59 -5.62
N SER A 184 10.96 -11.62 -6.44
CA SER A 184 9.75 -12.39 -6.15
C SER A 184 9.76 -13.70 -6.91
N SER A 185 9.73 -14.82 -6.19
CA SER A 185 9.67 -16.17 -6.75
C SER A 185 8.36 -16.45 -7.47
N LEU A 186 7.22 -16.00 -6.90
CA LEU A 186 5.89 -16.09 -7.51
C LEU A 186 5.81 -15.31 -8.82
N MET A 187 6.17 -14.02 -8.77
CA MET A 187 6.07 -13.14 -9.95
C MET A 187 7.23 -13.35 -10.94
N LYS A 188 8.22 -14.16 -10.58
CA LYS A 188 9.47 -14.45 -11.31
C LYS A 188 10.20 -13.20 -11.81
N ARG A 189 10.20 -12.12 -11.03
CA ARG A 189 10.77 -10.81 -11.41
C ARG A 189 11.42 -10.05 -10.25
N PRO A 190 12.34 -9.11 -10.55
CA PRO A 190 12.67 -8.01 -9.65
C PRO A 190 11.40 -7.24 -9.25
N THR A 191 11.31 -6.92 -7.97
CA THR A 191 10.17 -6.29 -7.34
C THR A 191 10.66 -5.32 -6.27
N TRP A 192 10.31 -4.05 -6.43
CA TRP A 192 10.48 -3.02 -5.42
C TRP A 192 9.40 -3.08 -4.34
N GLN A 193 8.17 -3.42 -4.73
CA GLN A 193 7.02 -3.69 -3.88
C GLN A 193 6.00 -4.57 -4.63
N LEU A 194 5.45 -5.59 -3.98
CA LEU A 194 4.26 -6.32 -4.43
C LEU A 194 3.02 -5.50 -4.06
N ARG A 195 2.12 -5.28 -5.03
CA ARG A 195 0.87 -4.56 -4.81
C ARG A 195 -0.23 -5.52 -4.39
N TRP A 196 -0.82 -5.32 -3.21
CA TRP A 196 -1.87 -6.19 -2.66
C TRP A 196 -3.24 -5.54 -2.77
N GLY A 197 -4.26 -6.36 -3.01
CA GLY A 197 -5.67 -6.00 -2.89
C GLY A 197 -6.36 -6.81 -1.79
N ILE A 198 -7.36 -6.23 -1.14
CA ILE A 198 -8.32 -6.92 -0.27
C ILE A 198 -9.76 -6.67 -0.73
N SER A 199 -10.60 -7.69 -0.62
CA SER A 199 -12.00 -7.68 -1.05
C SER A 199 -12.83 -8.68 -0.24
N TYR A 200 -14.15 -8.55 -0.28
CA TYR A 200 -15.06 -9.54 0.29
C TYR A 200 -16.35 -9.65 -0.54
N ALA A 201 -17.12 -10.71 -0.30
CA ALA A 201 -18.48 -10.90 -0.80
C ALA A 201 -19.36 -11.44 0.32
N VAL A 202 -20.41 -10.70 0.72
CA VAL A 202 -21.40 -11.20 1.67
C VAL A 202 -22.51 -11.96 0.92
N ARG A 203 -22.91 -13.11 1.44
CA ARG A 203 -23.93 -13.98 0.83
C ARG A 203 -24.89 -14.53 1.88
N GLY A 204 -26.19 -14.31 1.71
CA GLY A 204 -27.25 -14.80 2.59
C GLY A 204 -28.16 -13.67 3.12
N ASP A 205 -29.35 -14.03 3.58
CA ASP A 205 -30.45 -13.08 3.87
C ASP A 205 -30.42 -12.50 5.30
N ALA A 206 -29.29 -12.60 6.01
CA ALA A 206 -29.18 -12.27 7.43
C ALA A 206 -28.41 -10.96 7.67
N THR A 207 -28.71 -10.28 8.80
CA THR A 207 -28.35 -8.87 9.00
C THR A 207 -27.04 -8.61 9.73
N ASP A 208 -26.43 -9.62 10.35
CA ASP A 208 -25.14 -9.48 11.04
C ASP A 208 -24.03 -10.18 10.23
N PRO A 209 -23.13 -9.43 9.59
CA PRO A 209 -22.03 -9.99 8.82
C PRO A 209 -20.81 -10.36 9.66
N GLN A 210 -20.75 -10.13 10.98
CA GLN A 210 -19.52 -10.39 11.74
C GLN A 210 -19.29 -11.88 12.03
N PRO A 211 -18.09 -12.43 11.78
CA PRO A 211 -17.73 -13.80 12.19
C PRO A 211 -17.55 -13.91 13.71
N ILE A 212 -16.77 -12.99 14.28
CA ILE A 212 -16.50 -12.89 15.72
C ILE A 212 -16.30 -11.41 16.06
N GLY A 213 -17.34 -10.77 16.61
CA GLY A 213 -17.24 -9.45 17.22
C GLY A 213 -16.76 -9.52 18.68
N ASP A 214 -16.36 -8.38 19.25
CA ASP A 214 -15.93 -8.24 20.66
C ASP A 214 -17.09 -8.29 21.68
N VAL A 215 -18.09 -9.14 21.42
CA VAL A 215 -19.23 -9.37 22.30
C VAL A 215 -18.79 -10.19 23.51
N ASN A 216 -18.21 -9.49 24.49
CA ASN A 216 -17.65 -10.05 25.70
C ASN A 216 -18.65 -11.02 26.39
N PRO A 217 -18.34 -12.33 26.49
CA PRO A 217 -19.26 -13.34 27.02
C PRO A 217 -19.57 -13.17 28.53
N ALA A 218 -18.93 -12.19 29.19
CA ALA A 218 -19.30 -11.70 30.51
C ALA A 218 -20.69 -11.04 30.58
N GLY A 219 -21.36 -10.77 29.44
CA GLY A 219 -22.76 -10.31 29.35
C GLY A 219 -23.81 -11.34 29.82
N ARG A 220 -23.52 -12.09 30.89
CA ARG A 220 -24.31 -13.21 31.41
C ARG A 220 -25.54 -12.73 32.19
N GLY A 221 -26.48 -12.12 31.48
CA GLY A 221 -27.89 -12.16 31.88
C GLY A 221 -28.30 -13.62 32.08
N GLY A 222 -28.98 -13.92 33.19
CA GLY A 222 -29.11 -15.29 33.68
C GLY A 222 -29.91 -16.19 32.75
N PHE A 223 -29.22 -17.09 32.04
CA PHE A 223 -29.84 -18.29 31.46
C PHE A 223 -30.06 -19.37 32.55
N ASP A 224 -30.77 -18.99 33.61
CA ASP A 224 -31.29 -19.88 34.64
C ASP A 224 -32.62 -20.52 34.15
N GLY A 225 -32.55 -21.07 32.93
CA GLY A 225 -33.67 -21.64 32.20
C GLY A 225 -33.64 -23.16 32.30
N GLY A 226 -34.18 -23.69 33.40
CA GLY A 226 -33.98 -25.06 33.81
C GLY A 226 -34.36 -26.12 32.78
N PHE A 227 -33.35 -26.80 32.22
CA PHE A 227 -33.48 -28.21 31.87
C PHE A 227 -33.32 -29.01 33.16
N GLY A 228 -34.45 -29.20 33.86
CA GLY A 228 -34.48 -29.88 35.15
C GLY A 228 -34.03 -31.33 35.03
N ASP A 229 -32.91 -31.65 35.68
CA ASP A 229 -32.46 -33.02 35.92
C ASP A 229 -33.45 -33.71 36.87
N GLY A 230 -34.42 -34.43 36.31
CA GLY A 230 -35.48 -35.16 37.03
C GLY A 230 -34.96 -36.44 37.68
N GLY A 231 -33.82 -36.37 38.36
CA GLY A 231 -33.17 -37.47 39.06
C GLY A 231 -33.99 -37.98 40.25
N MET A 232 -33.83 -39.26 40.56
CA MET A 232 -34.54 -39.95 41.66
C MET A 232 -34.22 -39.37 43.03
N GLU A 233 -35.26 -38.96 43.76
CA GLU A 233 -35.46 -39.18 45.21
C GLU A 233 -36.92 -38.75 45.52
N GLY A 234 -37.65 -39.34 46.47
CA GLY A 234 -37.23 -40.36 47.44
C GLY A 234 -38.05 -40.30 48.74
N MET A 235 -39.38 -40.08 48.66
CA MET A 235 -40.25 -40.05 49.83
C MET A 235 -41.58 -40.77 49.60
N GLU A 236 -41.90 -41.65 50.54
CA GLU A 236 -43.23 -42.19 50.78
C GLU A 236 -43.96 -41.22 51.72
N GLU A 237 -45.17 -40.75 51.38
CA GLU A 237 -46.19 -40.60 52.42
C GLU A 237 -47.62 -40.66 51.84
N GLU A 238 -48.43 -41.46 52.53
CA GLU A 238 -49.78 -41.88 52.15
C GLU A 238 -50.81 -40.89 52.71
N TYR A 239 -51.44 -40.06 51.87
CA TYR A 239 -52.71 -39.44 52.23
C TYR A 239 -53.65 -39.25 51.03
N ALA A 240 -54.79 -39.94 51.08
CA ALA A 240 -55.86 -39.79 50.11
C ALA A 240 -56.88 -38.74 50.55
N MET A 241 -57.26 -37.83 49.63
CA MET A 241 -58.58 -37.20 49.64
C MET A 241 -59.12 -37.09 48.21
N GLU A 242 -60.08 -37.94 47.90
CA GLU A 242 -61.04 -37.68 46.83
C GLU A 242 -61.99 -36.58 47.29
N GLN A 243 -62.22 -35.55 46.47
CA GLN A 243 -63.47 -34.82 46.55
C GLN A 243 -63.93 -34.31 45.17
N GLU A 244 -65.01 -34.92 44.70
CA GLU A 244 -65.66 -34.65 43.43
C GLU A 244 -66.62 -33.45 43.56
N PHE A 245 -66.31 -32.33 42.89
CA PHE A 245 -67.25 -31.24 42.61
C PHE A 245 -66.71 -30.40 41.44
N GLY A 246 -67.48 -29.95 40.44
CA GLY A 246 -68.91 -30.11 40.20
C GLY A 246 -69.57 -28.78 39.82
N GLY A 247 -69.66 -28.45 38.52
CA GLY A 247 -70.42 -27.26 38.08
C GLY A 247 -69.99 -26.62 36.74
N PRO A 248 -70.82 -26.72 35.67
CA PRO A 248 -70.65 -25.96 34.43
C PRO A 248 -71.55 -24.70 34.36
N GLY A 249 -71.08 -23.63 33.71
CA GLY A 249 -71.90 -22.47 33.33
C GLY A 249 -71.11 -21.17 33.12
N GLY A 250 -71.61 -20.14 32.41
CA GLY A 250 -72.90 -20.12 31.70
C GLY A 250 -73.46 -18.77 31.20
N GLY A 251 -72.72 -18.03 30.35
CA GLY A 251 -73.32 -17.15 29.31
C GLY A 251 -73.59 -15.66 29.58
N ARG A 252 -74.19 -15.01 28.55
CA ARG A 252 -74.65 -13.61 28.38
C ARG A 252 -73.63 -12.53 27.94
N GLY A 253 -73.86 -11.98 26.73
CA GLY A 253 -73.49 -10.60 26.32
C GLY A 253 -74.67 -9.63 26.56
N PRO A 254 -75.00 -8.63 25.68
CA PRO A 254 -74.40 -8.28 24.38
C PRO A 254 -74.30 -6.74 24.05
N ALA A 255 -73.75 -6.42 22.86
CA ALA A 255 -74.06 -5.28 21.95
C ALA A 255 -73.95 -3.78 22.37
N GLY A 256 -73.38 -2.92 21.51
CA GLY A 256 -73.60 -1.45 21.56
C GLY A 256 -72.74 -0.52 20.63
N ARG A 257 -73.37 0.03 19.57
CA ARG A 257 -73.14 1.33 18.86
C ARG A 257 -71.71 1.91 18.57
N GLY A 258 -71.50 2.35 17.31
CA GLY A 258 -70.59 3.48 16.92
C GLY A 258 -71.36 4.80 16.73
N PRO A 259 -71.06 5.72 15.77
CA PRO A 259 -69.95 5.80 14.79
C PRO A 259 -69.33 7.24 14.61
N ALA A 260 -68.68 7.52 13.46
CA ALA A 260 -68.08 8.81 13.02
C ALA A 260 -66.83 9.27 13.80
N GLY A 261 -65.94 10.14 13.32
CA GLY A 261 -65.77 10.83 12.02
C GLY A 261 -64.54 11.79 12.09
N ALA A 262 -64.03 12.40 11.00
CA ALA A 262 -64.39 12.35 9.58
C ALA A 262 -63.17 12.74 8.67
N ARG A 263 -63.43 13.06 7.39
CA ARG A 263 -62.50 13.45 6.31
C ARG A 263 -61.99 14.91 6.41
N GLY A 264 -60.82 15.20 5.83
CA GLY A 264 -60.35 16.56 5.49
C GLY A 264 -60.00 16.73 3.99
N PRO A 265 -60.52 17.77 3.29
CA PRO A 265 -60.04 18.29 2.00
C PRO A 265 -58.99 19.42 2.19
N GLY A 266 -58.40 20.07 1.18
CA GLY A 266 -58.43 19.84 -0.28
C GLY A 266 -58.71 21.11 -1.13
N MET A 267 -57.67 21.66 -1.78
CA MET A 267 -57.65 22.71 -2.84
C MET A 267 -58.12 24.16 -2.53
N GLY A 268 -57.75 25.09 -3.43
CA GLY A 268 -57.96 26.56 -3.39
C GLY A 268 -56.64 27.29 -3.08
N ASP A 269 -55.90 27.93 -4.01
CA ASP A 269 -56.22 28.97 -5.02
C ASP A 269 -56.67 30.32 -4.42
N THR A 270 -55.85 31.38 -4.54
CA THR A 270 -56.06 32.54 -5.46
C THR A 270 -55.01 33.65 -5.25
N ASP A 271 -54.68 34.39 -6.31
CA ASP A 271 -53.97 35.67 -6.27
C ASP A 271 -54.82 36.84 -5.72
N GLY A 272 -54.17 37.92 -5.28
CA GLY A 272 -54.64 39.28 -5.60
C GLY A 272 -54.67 40.35 -4.51
N MET A 273 -54.37 41.58 -4.96
CA MET A 273 -54.70 42.90 -4.38
C MET A 273 -54.09 43.33 -3.04
N GLU A 274 -53.07 44.18 -3.17
CA GLU A 274 -53.06 45.58 -2.69
C GLU A 274 -53.93 45.98 -1.48
N TYR A 275 -53.30 46.57 -0.47
CA TYR A 275 -53.81 47.81 0.15
C TYR A 275 -52.65 48.67 0.69
N MET A 276 -52.64 49.96 0.37
CA MET A 276 -51.82 50.97 1.06
C MET A 276 -52.67 51.63 2.14
N GLU A 277 -52.11 51.85 3.34
CA GLU A 277 -52.20 53.11 4.12
C GLU A 277 -51.38 52.95 5.41
N GLY A 278 -50.49 53.92 5.71
CA GLY A 278 -49.54 53.80 6.83
C GLY A 278 -48.28 54.67 6.73
N MET A 279 -48.44 55.95 6.41
CA MET A 279 -47.34 56.94 6.48
C MET A 279 -47.17 57.53 7.90
N ASP A 280 -46.11 58.33 8.08
CA ASP A 280 -45.94 59.38 9.09
C ASP A 280 -45.37 59.06 10.49
N GLU A 281 -44.59 57.98 10.72
CA GLU A 281 -43.88 57.81 12.02
C GLU A 281 -42.45 57.21 12.03
N MET A 282 -41.70 57.21 10.91
CA MET A 282 -40.34 56.61 10.87
C MET A 282 -39.21 57.53 10.36
N TYR A 283 -39.38 58.86 10.40
CA TYR A 283 -38.37 59.81 9.89
C TYR A 283 -37.38 60.38 10.94
N GLU A 284 -37.55 60.12 12.24
CA GLU A 284 -36.67 60.68 13.29
C GLU A 284 -35.58 59.73 13.82
N GLN A 285 -35.68 58.42 13.57
CA GLN A 285 -34.67 57.45 14.05
C GLN A 285 -33.41 57.34 13.16
N ASP A 286 -33.42 57.93 11.96
CA ASP A 286 -32.32 57.86 10.99
C ASP A 286 -31.28 59.00 11.13
N MET A 287 -31.53 59.98 12.01
CA MET A 287 -30.70 61.19 12.17
C MET A 287 -29.65 61.14 13.28
N MET A 288 -29.70 60.17 14.21
CA MET A 288 -28.85 60.18 15.42
C MET A 288 -27.66 59.19 15.41
N MET A 289 -27.45 58.42 14.34
CA MET A 289 -26.34 57.44 14.23
C MET A 289 -25.12 57.94 13.42
N MET A 290 -25.04 59.25 13.12
CA MET A 290 -23.89 59.93 12.52
C MET A 290 -22.71 60.12 13.52
N GLY A 291 -22.36 59.08 14.27
CA GLY A 291 -21.67 59.22 15.57
C GLY A 291 -20.42 58.37 15.84
N SER A 292 -19.90 57.58 14.88
CA SER A 292 -18.62 56.88 15.08
C SER A 292 -17.85 56.67 13.77
N GLY A 293 -16.52 56.52 13.88
CA GLY A 293 -15.61 56.61 12.74
C GLY A 293 -15.83 55.52 11.69
N ARG A 294 -16.25 55.91 10.49
CA ARG A 294 -16.15 55.09 9.28
C ARG A 294 -14.67 54.86 8.94
N ALA A 295 -14.04 53.89 9.61
CA ALA A 295 -12.89 53.21 9.06
C ALA A 295 -13.31 52.71 7.67
N ARG A 296 -12.72 53.28 6.61
CA ARG A 296 -12.99 52.85 5.24
C ARG A 296 -12.67 51.36 5.19
N GLY A 297 -13.69 50.53 5.04
CA GLY A 297 -13.52 49.11 4.79
C GLY A 297 -12.66 48.96 3.54
N ARG A 298 -11.37 48.70 3.74
CA ARG A 298 -10.44 48.36 2.68
C ARG A 298 -10.91 46.99 2.20
N ALA A 299 -11.77 47.01 1.18
CA ALA A 299 -12.32 45.80 0.57
C ALA A 299 -11.16 44.82 0.42
N ALA A 300 -11.30 43.64 1.03
CA ALA A 300 -10.26 42.63 0.97
C ALA A 300 -9.95 42.42 -0.52
N ALA A 301 -8.68 42.55 -0.89
CA ALA A 301 -8.28 42.27 -2.26
C ALA A 301 -8.79 40.85 -2.59
N PRO A 302 -9.36 40.63 -3.79
CA PRO A 302 -9.85 39.30 -4.15
C PRO A 302 -8.72 38.32 -3.91
N ALA A 303 -9.01 37.25 -3.16
CA ALA A 303 -8.00 36.26 -2.81
C ALA A 303 -7.31 35.78 -4.09
N GLY A 304 -5.98 35.75 -4.08
CA GLY A 304 -5.23 35.21 -5.20
C GLY A 304 -5.63 33.75 -5.46
N PRO A 305 -5.37 33.23 -6.67
CA PRO A 305 -5.57 31.81 -6.94
C PRO A 305 -4.82 30.97 -5.88
N PRO A 306 -5.43 29.90 -5.36
CA PRO A 306 -4.82 29.09 -4.32
C PRO A 306 -3.50 28.50 -4.82
N THR A 307 -2.45 28.55 -4.00
CA THR A 307 -1.14 27.99 -4.36
C THR A 307 -1.23 26.47 -4.53
N PRO A 308 -0.30 25.84 -5.27
CA PRO A 308 -0.26 24.38 -5.41
C PRO A 308 -0.29 23.65 -4.05
N ALA A 309 0.50 24.13 -3.08
CA ALA A 309 0.47 23.63 -1.70
C ALA A 309 -0.91 23.77 -1.02
N ALA A 310 -1.63 24.88 -1.25
CA ALA A 310 -2.96 25.09 -0.70
C ALA A 310 -4.04 24.22 -1.38
N ARG A 311 -3.94 23.99 -2.70
CA ARG A 311 -4.77 23.02 -3.44
C ARG A 311 -4.57 21.61 -2.89
N LEU A 312 -3.31 21.18 -2.79
CA LEU A 312 -2.94 19.86 -2.26
C LEU A 312 -3.29 19.66 -0.78
N ALA A 313 -3.27 20.72 0.02
CA ALA A 313 -3.77 20.70 1.40
C ALA A 313 -5.31 20.64 1.48
N ALA A 314 -6.03 21.24 0.52
CA ALA A 314 -7.48 21.20 0.42
C ALA A 314 -8.03 19.89 -0.18
N LEU A 315 -7.17 19.04 -0.76
CA LEU A 315 -7.53 17.66 -1.10
C LEU A 315 -7.65 16.84 0.20
N ASP A 316 -8.89 16.54 0.58
CA ASP A 316 -9.29 15.74 1.76
C ASP A 316 -8.98 14.23 1.62
N ALA A 317 -7.91 13.91 0.88
CA ALA A 317 -7.40 12.56 0.66
C ALA A 317 -6.36 12.24 1.74
N THR A 318 -6.64 11.21 2.55
CA THR A 318 -5.74 10.62 3.54
C THR A 318 -4.97 9.44 2.95
N MET A 319 -3.84 9.08 3.56
CA MET A 319 -3.07 7.89 3.15
C MET A 319 -3.89 6.59 3.27
N LEU A 320 -4.73 6.48 4.31
CA LEU A 320 -5.57 5.33 4.61
C LEU A 320 -7.04 5.75 4.67
N SER A 321 -7.94 4.91 4.17
CA SER A 321 -9.38 5.17 4.11
C SER A 321 -10.08 4.64 5.36
N GLU A 322 -10.70 5.54 6.12
CA GLU A 322 -11.58 5.19 7.24
C GLU A 322 -12.81 4.40 6.78
N GLU A 323 -13.30 4.62 5.55
CA GLU A 323 -14.38 3.84 4.95
C GLU A 323 -13.95 2.38 4.72
N ALA A 324 -12.74 2.14 4.21
CA ALA A 324 -12.20 0.79 4.00
C ALA A 324 -11.99 0.04 5.32
N GLU A 325 -11.38 0.68 6.33
CA GLU A 325 -11.21 0.11 7.67
C GLU A 325 -12.58 -0.16 8.33
N THR A 326 -13.54 0.76 8.22
CA THR A 326 -14.91 0.60 8.76
C THR A 326 -15.66 -0.53 8.06
N SER A 327 -15.61 -0.60 6.73
CA SER A 327 -16.23 -1.65 5.92
C SER A 327 -15.68 -3.04 6.27
N LEU A 328 -14.35 -3.18 6.32
CA LEU A 328 -13.69 -4.44 6.64
C LEU A 328 -13.89 -4.84 8.12
N THR A 329 -13.88 -3.89 9.06
CA THR A 329 -14.15 -4.16 10.47
C THR A 329 -15.62 -4.54 10.68
N ASN A 330 -16.56 -3.88 10.01
CA ASN A 330 -17.98 -4.22 10.09
C ASN A 330 -18.28 -5.62 9.53
N THR A 331 -17.62 -6.05 8.46
CA THR A 331 -17.87 -7.36 7.81
C THR A 331 -17.00 -8.50 8.36
N LEU A 332 -15.80 -8.25 8.87
CA LEU A 332 -14.85 -9.30 9.29
C LEU A 332 -14.49 -9.25 10.79
N GLY A 333 -14.80 -8.15 11.49
CA GLY A 333 -14.51 -7.97 12.92
C GLY A 333 -13.03 -8.22 13.25
N MET A 334 -12.79 -8.98 14.32
CA MET A 334 -11.45 -9.38 14.80
C MET A 334 -10.56 -10.04 13.71
N VAL A 335 -11.14 -10.60 12.64
CA VAL A 335 -10.38 -11.20 11.53
C VAL A 335 -9.67 -10.13 10.69
N ALA A 336 -10.28 -8.95 10.49
CA ALA A 336 -9.62 -7.82 9.82
C ALA A 336 -8.44 -7.30 10.66
N THR A 337 -8.64 -7.14 11.97
CA THR A 337 -7.62 -6.66 12.91
C THR A 337 -6.38 -7.55 12.91
N ILE A 338 -6.57 -8.87 13.07
CA ILE A 338 -5.47 -9.85 13.09
C ILE A 338 -4.75 -9.93 11.74
N LEU A 339 -5.47 -9.86 10.62
CA LEU A 339 -4.87 -9.84 9.29
C LEU A 339 -4.05 -8.56 9.06
N GLY A 340 -4.59 -7.40 9.45
CA GLY A 340 -3.94 -6.10 9.36
C GLY A 340 -2.61 -6.09 10.11
N GLU A 341 -2.61 -6.46 11.40
CA GLU A 341 -1.40 -6.52 12.22
C GLU A 341 -0.30 -7.42 11.63
N GLU A 342 -0.65 -8.62 11.14
CA GLU A 342 0.31 -9.54 10.53
C GLU A 342 0.81 -9.05 9.16
N PHE A 343 0.04 -8.24 8.44
CA PHE A 343 0.49 -7.58 7.21
C PHE A 343 1.34 -6.34 7.47
N ASP A 344 0.94 -5.44 8.37
CA ASP A 344 1.67 -4.22 8.75
C ASP A 344 3.09 -4.57 9.24
N LYS A 345 3.22 -5.66 9.99
CA LYS A 345 4.49 -6.29 10.38
C LYS A 345 5.37 -6.70 9.20
N ARG A 346 4.83 -7.49 8.25
CA ARG A 346 5.57 -7.94 7.03
C ARG A 346 5.93 -6.77 6.11
N TYR A 347 5.03 -5.80 6.00
CA TYR A 347 5.25 -4.56 5.26
C TYR A 347 6.43 -3.78 5.84
N THR A 348 6.43 -3.55 7.16
CA THR A 348 7.52 -2.85 7.88
C THR A 348 8.84 -3.63 7.83
N GLN A 349 8.80 -4.96 7.76
CA GLN A 349 9.99 -5.82 7.56
C GLN A 349 10.52 -5.78 6.11
N GLY A 350 9.76 -5.20 5.18
CA GLY A 350 10.07 -5.15 3.75
C GLY A 350 9.94 -6.50 3.06
N ASP A 351 9.14 -7.42 3.62
CA ASP A 351 8.98 -8.78 3.12
C ASP A 351 8.30 -8.84 1.76
N PHE A 352 7.44 -7.87 1.45
CA PHE A 352 6.80 -7.71 0.15
C PHE A 352 7.57 -6.77 -0.80
N GLY A 353 8.78 -6.35 -0.42
CA GLY A 353 9.59 -5.32 -1.06
C GLY A 353 9.81 -4.12 -0.13
N ARG A 354 10.78 -3.26 -0.45
CA ARG A 354 11.23 -2.13 0.39
C ARG A 354 10.92 -0.73 -0.15
N ALA A 355 10.31 -0.60 -1.33
CA ALA A 355 9.78 0.71 -1.72
C ALA A 355 8.62 1.13 -0.81
N MET A 356 8.55 2.42 -0.49
CA MET A 356 7.51 3.04 0.35
C MET A 356 7.25 2.41 1.73
N THR A 357 8.16 1.59 2.28
CA THR A 357 7.98 1.00 3.63
C THR A 357 8.07 2.05 4.73
N ASP A 358 8.85 3.09 4.49
CA ASP A 358 9.22 4.11 5.46
C ASP A 358 8.31 5.36 5.35
N VAL A 359 7.29 5.32 4.48
CA VAL A 359 6.40 6.45 4.17
C VAL A 359 5.17 6.43 5.08
N THR A 360 4.97 7.53 5.79
CA THR A 360 3.82 7.80 6.66
C THR A 360 2.87 8.83 6.03
N ALA A 361 1.68 9.01 6.60
CA ALA A 361 0.75 10.07 6.20
C ALA A 361 1.30 11.50 6.40
N GLU A 362 2.35 11.66 7.23
CA GLU A 362 3.06 12.92 7.47
C GLU A 362 4.28 13.10 6.54
N SER A 363 4.57 12.13 5.68
CA SER A 363 5.76 12.13 4.83
C SER A 363 5.52 12.92 3.54
N GLY A 364 6.29 14.00 3.35
CA GLY A 364 6.35 14.77 2.11
C GLY A 364 6.27 16.28 2.33
N SER A 365 7.12 17.05 1.65
CA SER A 365 7.12 18.51 1.75
C SER A 365 6.07 19.15 0.84
N VAL A 366 4.84 19.30 1.36
CA VAL A 366 3.69 19.92 0.66
C VAL A 366 4.01 21.34 0.16
N GLU A 367 4.85 22.08 0.88
CA GLU A 367 5.22 23.48 0.56
C GLU A 367 6.00 23.64 -0.75
N THR A 368 6.61 22.56 -1.24
CA THR A 368 7.58 22.60 -2.36
C THR A 368 7.06 21.97 -3.66
N VAL A 369 5.78 21.60 -3.68
CA VAL A 369 5.18 20.82 -4.76
C VAL A 369 4.83 21.70 -5.98
N SER A 370 5.26 21.28 -7.17
CA SER A 370 5.01 21.99 -8.43
C SER A 370 3.57 21.84 -8.94
N GLU A 371 3.04 22.87 -9.60
CA GLU A 371 1.66 22.93 -10.10
C GLU A 371 1.27 21.75 -11.00
N GLU A 372 2.13 21.34 -11.94
CA GLU A 372 1.92 20.18 -12.81
C GLU A 372 1.62 18.88 -12.05
N PHE A 373 2.24 18.68 -10.88
CA PHE A 373 2.01 17.49 -10.06
C PHE A 373 0.70 17.59 -9.27
N VAL A 374 0.29 18.79 -8.87
CA VAL A 374 -1.02 18.98 -8.22
C VAL A 374 -2.14 18.74 -9.23
N GLU A 375 -1.98 19.21 -10.47
CA GLU A 375 -2.86 18.83 -11.59
C GLU A 375 -2.81 17.34 -11.90
N LEU A 376 -1.64 16.69 -11.76
CA LEU A 376 -1.51 15.25 -11.94
C LEU A 376 -2.29 14.45 -10.87
N ILE A 377 -2.23 14.85 -9.58
CA ILE A 377 -3.06 14.25 -8.53
C ILE A 377 -4.56 14.53 -8.80
N GLU A 378 -4.93 15.79 -9.06
CA GLU A 378 -6.32 16.18 -9.33
C GLU A 378 -6.93 15.48 -10.56
N THR A 379 -6.10 15.05 -11.53
CA THR A 379 -6.54 14.35 -12.75
C THR A 379 -6.24 12.84 -12.78
N ALA A 380 -5.63 12.27 -11.73
CA ALA A 380 -5.41 10.82 -11.62
C ALA A 380 -6.72 10.03 -11.41
N GLY A 381 -7.78 10.72 -10.97
CA GLY A 381 -9.10 10.16 -10.73
C GLY A 381 -9.22 9.45 -9.38
N ASP A 382 -10.35 8.75 -9.21
CA ASP A 382 -10.70 8.02 -7.99
C ASP A 382 -9.83 6.76 -7.86
N ALA A 383 -8.63 6.93 -7.27
CA ALA A 383 -7.79 5.80 -6.90
C ALA A 383 -8.49 4.92 -5.87
N LEU A 384 -8.33 3.60 -6.03
CA LEU A 384 -8.87 2.64 -5.08
C LEU A 384 -8.29 2.88 -3.67
N PRO A 385 -9.13 3.00 -2.62
CA PRO A 385 -8.68 3.40 -1.30
C PRO A 385 -7.68 2.40 -0.70
N LEU A 386 -6.62 2.88 -0.06
CA LEU A 386 -5.76 2.03 0.78
C LEU A 386 -6.48 1.70 2.09
N TRP A 387 -6.51 0.41 2.45
CA TRP A 387 -6.92 -0.07 3.77
C TRP A 387 -5.74 -0.02 4.76
N ARG A 388 -4.58 -0.50 4.30
CA ARG A 388 -3.32 -0.55 5.04
C ARG A 388 -2.16 -0.18 4.10
N PRO A 389 -0.96 0.16 4.60
CA PRO A 389 0.20 0.43 3.75
C PRO A 389 0.42 -0.70 2.73
N GLY A 390 0.37 -0.36 1.44
CA GLY A 390 0.50 -1.32 0.34
C GLY A 390 -0.67 -2.29 0.10
N ILE A 391 -1.80 -2.16 0.83
CA ILE A 391 -3.02 -2.96 0.61
C ILE A 391 -4.18 -2.07 0.19
N VAL A 392 -4.60 -2.24 -1.05
CA VAL A 392 -5.73 -1.54 -1.69
C VAL A 392 -7.05 -2.27 -1.41
N PHE A 393 -8.09 -1.55 -1.00
CA PHE A 393 -9.44 -2.09 -0.88
C PHE A 393 -10.18 -2.01 -2.23
N LEU A 394 -10.67 -3.16 -2.70
CA LEU A 394 -11.35 -3.31 -3.99
C LEU A 394 -12.89 -3.19 -3.88
N GLY A 395 -13.40 -3.04 -2.65
CA GLY A 395 -14.83 -3.02 -2.35
C GLY A 395 -15.44 -4.42 -2.18
N GLU A 396 -16.76 -4.41 -2.00
CA GLU A 396 -17.59 -5.61 -2.03
C GLU A 396 -17.83 -6.08 -3.48
N GLY A 397 -17.93 -7.40 -3.68
CA GLY A 397 -18.30 -8.03 -4.94
C GLY A 397 -17.67 -9.41 -5.13
N ASP A 398 -18.19 -10.18 -6.09
CA ASP A 398 -17.67 -11.54 -6.36
C ASP A 398 -16.18 -11.53 -6.75
N SER A 399 -15.47 -12.60 -6.36
CA SER A 399 -14.03 -12.76 -6.57
C SER A 399 -13.61 -12.54 -8.03
N SER A 400 -14.42 -12.95 -9.01
CA SER A 400 -14.13 -12.76 -10.44
C SER A 400 -14.06 -11.29 -10.85
N ASP A 401 -14.94 -10.45 -10.32
CA ASP A 401 -15.00 -9.04 -10.67
C ASP A 401 -14.01 -8.21 -9.86
N ASN A 402 -13.76 -8.59 -8.60
CA ASN A 402 -12.67 -8.02 -7.81
C ASN A 402 -11.27 -8.39 -8.36
N ILE A 403 -11.08 -9.57 -8.96
CA ILE A 403 -9.86 -9.90 -9.73
C ILE A 403 -9.74 -9.02 -10.99
N ARG A 404 -10.84 -8.74 -11.70
CA ARG A 404 -10.81 -7.80 -12.86
C ARG A 404 -10.47 -6.37 -12.45
N ARG A 405 -11.06 -5.86 -11.35
CA ARG A 405 -10.69 -4.55 -10.76
C ARG A 405 -9.19 -4.52 -10.39
N ALA A 406 -8.69 -5.58 -9.75
CA ALA A 406 -7.29 -5.72 -9.39
C ALA A 406 -6.36 -5.80 -10.61
N GLN A 407 -6.77 -6.45 -11.70
CA GLN A 407 -6.04 -6.47 -12.97
C GLN A 407 -5.94 -5.06 -13.58
N LYS A 408 -7.03 -4.27 -13.57
CA LYS A 408 -7.02 -2.89 -14.07
C LYS A 408 -6.11 -1.96 -13.24
N ALA A 409 -6.09 -2.11 -11.92
CA ALA A 409 -5.12 -1.42 -11.03
C ALA A 409 -3.71 -2.08 -11.02
N GLY A 410 -3.50 -3.11 -11.83
CA GLY A 410 -2.24 -3.84 -11.99
C GLY A 410 -1.70 -4.49 -10.70
N LEU A 411 -2.55 -4.81 -9.73
CA LEU A 411 -2.15 -5.46 -8.47
C LEU A 411 -1.50 -6.82 -8.76
N ASP A 412 -0.58 -7.25 -7.91
CA ASP A 412 0.10 -8.56 -8.05
C ASP A 412 -0.73 -9.68 -7.39
N LEU A 413 -1.38 -9.38 -6.25
CA LEU A 413 -2.05 -10.34 -5.37
C LEU A 413 -3.39 -9.80 -4.84
N VAL A 414 -4.39 -10.67 -4.66
CA VAL A 414 -5.67 -10.34 -4.01
C VAL A 414 -6.01 -11.32 -2.90
N ILE A 415 -6.37 -10.76 -1.75
CA ILE A 415 -7.05 -11.43 -0.65
C ILE A 415 -8.56 -11.25 -0.86
N HIS A 416 -9.31 -12.35 -0.83
CA HIS A 416 -10.77 -12.33 -0.97
C HIS A 416 -11.44 -13.13 0.15
N PHE A 417 -12.43 -12.53 0.81
CA PHE A 417 -13.26 -13.18 1.82
C PHE A 417 -14.64 -13.54 1.28
N ASP A 418 -14.91 -14.83 1.09
CA ASP A 418 -16.26 -15.35 0.93
C ASP A 418 -16.94 -15.40 2.31
N VAL A 419 -17.92 -14.54 2.57
CA VAL A 419 -18.66 -14.46 3.84
C VAL A 419 -20.07 -15.01 3.66
N LEU A 420 -20.32 -16.22 4.17
CA LEU A 420 -21.61 -16.89 4.08
C LEU A 420 -22.40 -16.75 5.39
N LEU A 421 -23.54 -16.07 5.33
CA LEU A 421 -24.47 -15.90 6.44
C LEU A 421 -25.62 -16.89 6.32
N LYS A 422 -25.95 -17.58 7.42
CA LYS A 422 -27.07 -18.53 7.50
C LYS A 422 -27.97 -18.18 8.68
N PRO A 423 -29.29 -18.05 8.49
CA PRO A 423 -30.21 -17.95 9.62
C PRO A 423 -30.26 -19.28 10.38
N LEU A 424 -30.10 -19.22 11.71
CA LEU A 424 -30.39 -20.33 12.61
C LEU A 424 -31.84 -20.23 13.10
N ARG A 425 -32.24 -21.10 14.05
CA ARG A 425 -33.54 -20.98 14.71
C ARG A 425 -33.52 -19.84 15.73
N GLY A 426 -34.35 -18.82 15.52
CA GLY A 426 -34.41 -17.60 16.34
C GLY A 426 -33.78 -16.42 15.60
N GLU A 427 -33.32 -15.41 16.34
CA GLU A 427 -32.69 -14.20 15.81
C GLU A 427 -31.17 -14.36 15.56
N TYR A 428 -30.65 -15.59 15.70
CA TYR A 428 -29.22 -15.88 15.58
C TYR A 428 -28.78 -16.15 14.15
N THR A 429 -27.68 -15.52 13.74
CA THR A 429 -27.00 -15.76 12.46
C THR A 429 -25.75 -16.61 12.68
N GLN A 430 -25.57 -17.66 11.87
CA GLN A 430 -24.28 -18.33 11.72
C GLN A 430 -23.52 -17.65 10.58
N ASN A 431 -22.37 -17.06 10.90
CA ASN A 431 -21.40 -16.62 9.90
C ASN A 431 -20.40 -17.74 9.63
N ILE A 432 -20.08 -17.96 8.36
CA ILE A 432 -19.00 -18.84 7.91
C ILE A 432 -18.15 -18.06 6.90
N SER A 433 -17.02 -17.53 7.37
CA SER A 433 -16.07 -16.77 6.54
C SER A 433 -14.95 -17.67 6.02
N LEU A 434 -14.52 -17.45 4.77
CA LEU A 434 -13.41 -18.17 4.13
C LEU A 434 -12.51 -17.19 3.38
N CYS A 435 -11.24 -17.11 3.77
CA CYS A 435 -10.24 -16.28 3.12
C CYS A 435 -9.53 -17.06 2.00
N ARG A 436 -9.36 -16.45 0.83
CA ARG A 436 -8.66 -16.99 -0.35
C ARG A 436 -7.59 -16.02 -0.86
N LEU A 437 -6.47 -16.56 -1.33
CA LEU A 437 -5.41 -15.80 -1.99
C LEU A 437 -5.47 -16.08 -3.50
N PHE A 438 -5.37 -15.02 -4.32
CA PHE A 438 -5.37 -15.08 -5.77
C PHE A 438 -4.14 -14.37 -6.37
N HIS A 439 -3.52 -15.00 -7.37
CA HIS A 439 -2.46 -14.40 -8.19
C HIS A 439 -3.07 -13.70 -9.40
N VAL A 440 -3.12 -12.37 -9.34
CA VAL A 440 -3.95 -11.51 -10.19
C VAL A 440 -3.66 -11.66 -11.69
N PRO A 441 -2.39 -11.73 -12.17
CA PRO A 441 -2.10 -11.93 -13.60
C PRO A 441 -2.59 -13.26 -14.19
N THR A 442 -2.91 -14.26 -13.36
CA THR A 442 -3.39 -15.57 -13.82
C THR A 442 -4.81 -15.91 -13.40
N GLY A 443 -5.42 -15.11 -12.51
CA GLY A 443 -6.69 -15.41 -11.85
C GLY A 443 -6.70 -16.68 -10.97
N LYS A 444 -5.57 -17.40 -10.84
CA LYS A 444 -5.49 -18.66 -10.10
C LYS A 444 -5.46 -18.40 -8.60
N SER A 445 -6.21 -19.19 -7.83
CA SER A 445 -6.07 -19.20 -6.38
C SER A 445 -4.78 -19.93 -5.98
N LEU A 446 -4.02 -19.34 -5.05
CA LEU A 446 -2.81 -19.92 -4.47
C LEU A 446 -3.10 -20.73 -3.20
N GLY A 447 -4.28 -20.57 -2.61
CA GLY A 447 -4.66 -21.23 -1.36
C GLY A 447 -5.81 -20.54 -0.63
N ALA A 448 -6.25 -21.17 0.46
CA ALA A 448 -7.32 -20.68 1.33
C ALA A 448 -7.03 -20.96 2.80
N SER A 449 -7.68 -20.20 3.68
CA SER A 449 -7.75 -20.50 5.12
C SER A 449 -8.62 -21.73 5.40
N LYS A 450 -8.66 -22.17 6.67
CA LYS A 450 -9.83 -22.93 7.14
C LYS A 450 -11.06 -21.99 7.19
N LYS A 451 -12.26 -22.55 7.34
CA LYS A 451 -13.48 -21.77 7.58
C LYS A 451 -13.44 -21.19 8.99
N ILE A 452 -13.77 -19.90 9.12
CA ILE A 452 -13.96 -19.21 10.40
C ILE A 452 -15.47 -19.22 10.65
N ASP A 453 -15.94 -20.09 11.54
CA ASP A 453 -17.36 -20.35 11.78
C ASP A 453 -17.77 -19.83 13.17
N SER A 454 -18.73 -18.89 13.22
CA SER A 454 -19.14 -18.25 14.47
C SER A 454 -19.78 -19.22 15.46
N LEU A 455 -20.45 -20.26 14.96
CA LEU A 455 -21.09 -21.29 15.78
C LEU A 455 -20.06 -22.29 16.32
N GLU A 456 -19.05 -22.66 15.51
CA GLU A 456 -17.94 -23.49 15.97
C GLU A 456 -17.13 -22.76 17.05
N PHE A 457 -16.84 -21.47 16.85
CA PHE A 457 -16.18 -20.65 17.86
C PHE A 457 -16.99 -20.58 19.17
N ALA A 458 -18.29 -20.29 19.09
CA ALA A 458 -19.15 -20.23 20.28
C ALA A 458 -19.20 -21.56 21.05
N GLN A 459 -19.11 -22.71 20.37
CA GLN A 459 -19.00 -24.02 21.01
C GLN A 459 -17.60 -24.26 21.61
N LYS A 460 -16.53 -24.03 20.84
CA LYS A 460 -15.13 -24.19 21.30
C LYS A 460 -14.82 -23.29 22.51
N SER A 461 -15.28 -22.04 22.49
CA SER A 461 -15.07 -21.09 23.59
C SER A 461 -15.77 -21.55 24.88
N ARG A 462 -17.04 -21.98 24.80
CA ARG A 462 -17.78 -22.54 25.97
C ARG A 462 -17.17 -23.82 26.54
N LEU A 463 -16.58 -24.67 25.71
CA LEU A 463 -16.05 -25.99 26.12
C LEU A 463 -14.57 -25.96 26.54
N LYS A 464 -13.77 -25.00 26.05
CA LYS A 464 -12.31 -24.96 26.24
C LYS A 464 -11.78 -23.62 26.76
N ASN A 465 -12.63 -22.62 26.99
CA ASN A 465 -12.26 -21.23 27.28
C ASN A 465 -11.29 -20.63 26.23
N LEU A 466 -11.44 -21.05 24.97
CA LEU A 466 -10.60 -20.59 23.86
C LEU A 466 -10.91 -19.13 23.51
N ALA A 467 -9.87 -18.30 23.39
CA ALA A 467 -9.99 -16.90 23.02
C ALA A 467 -10.22 -16.72 21.51
N SER A 468 -10.91 -15.63 21.13
CA SER A 468 -11.22 -15.27 19.73
C SER A 468 -9.97 -15.26 18.84
N ARG A 469 -8.90 -14.62 19.32
CA ARG A 469 -7.63 -14.47 18.60
C ARG A 469 -6.94 -15.82 18.36
N ASP A 470 -6.94 -16.71 19.34
CA ASP A 470 -6.33 -18.04 19.21
C ASP A 470 -7.09 -18.91 18.20
N TYR A 471 -8.43 -18.86 18.21
CA TYR A 471 -9.24 -19.57 17.22
C TYR A 471 -9.03 -19.03 15.80
N ILE A 472 -9.02 -17.71 15.61
CA ILE A 472 -8.79 -17.09 14.30
C ILE A 472 -7.37 -17.43 13.79
N ASN A 473 -6.36 -17.36 14.66
CA ASN A 473 -5.00 -17.81 14.32
C ASN A 473 -4.96 -19.30 13.92
N GLU A 474 -5.69 -20.17 14.62
CA GLU A 474 -5.82 -21.61 14.26
C GLU A 474 -6.45 -21.83 12.86
N GLN A 475 -7.34 -20.91 12.42
CA GLN A 475 -7.96 -20.96 11.09
C GLN A 475 -7.09 -20.32 9.99
N LEU A 476 -6.38 -19.23 10.30
CA LEU A 476 -5.52 -18.50 9.37
C LEU A 476 -4.10 -19.08 9.24
N ALA A 477 -3.62 -19.92 10.17
CA ALA A 477 -2.24 -20.42 10.18
C ALA A 477 -1.75 -21.02 8.84
N ASN A 478 -2.59 -21.81 8.17
CA ASN A 478 -2.24 -22.35 6.85
C ASN A 478 -2.20 -21.28 5.74
N PHE A 479 -3.08 -20.27 5.83
CA PHE A 479 -3.15 -19.17 4.87
C PHE A 479 -1.92 -18.24 4.99
N LEU A 480 -1.59 -17.84 6.22
CA LEU A 480 -0.35 -17.10 6.51
C LEU A 480 0.89 -17.93 6.12
N GLY A 481 0.89 -19.22 6.42
CA GLY A 481 1.93 -20.15 5.98
C GLY A 481 2.00 -20.37 4.45
N ILE A 482 1.02 -19.93 3.65
CA ILE A 482 1.10 -19.92 2.17
C ILE A 482 1.68 -18.59 1.68
N ILE A 483 1.31 -17.47 2.32
CA ILE A 483 1.95 -16.15 2.13
C ILE A 483 3.45 -16.26 2.42
N ASP A 484 3.82 -16.79 3.58
CA ASP A 484 5.21 -16.89 4.06
C ASP A 484 6.11 -17.82 3.22
N ARG A 485 5.52 -18.73 2.43
CA ARG A 485 6.26 -19.60 1.49
C ARG A 485 6.21 -19.12 0.04
N GLY A 486 5.17 -18.39 -0.35
CA GLY A 486 4.89 -18.06 -1.75
C GLY A 486 5.13 -16.61 -2.13
N THR A 487 4.95 -15.65 -1.22
CA THR A 487 4.90 -14.22 -1.55
C THR A 487 6.01 -13.39 -0.91
N LEU A 488 6.80 -13.95 0.01
CA LEU A 488 7.99 -13.28 0.53
C LEU A 488 8.99 -13.02 -0.61
N THR A 489 9.60 -11.84 -0.58
CA THR A 489 10.60 -11.40 -1.54
C THR A 489 12.00 -11.59 -0.96
N THR A 490 12.85 -12.28 -1.71
CA THR A 490 14.23 -12.64 -1.33
C THR A 490 15.23 -11.62 -1.86
N GLU A 491 16.49 -11.71 -1.45
CA GLU A 491 17.56 -10.98 -2.13
C GLU A 491 17.62 -11.36 -3.62
N LEU A 492 18.05 -10.43 -4.47
CA LEU A 492 18.16 -10.67 -5.91
C LEU A 492 19.28 -11.70 -6.17
N PRO A 493 19.02 -12.83 -6.86
CA PRO A 493 20.08 -13.78 -7.19
C PRO A 493 21.09 -13.14 -8.13
N ALA A 494 22.36 -13.55 -8.05
CA ALA A 494 23.39 -13.08 -8.96
C ALA A 494 23.03 -13.46 -10.42
N LEU A 495 22.87 -12.45 -11.27
CA LEU A 495 22.52 -12.60 -12.68
C LEU A 495 23.77 -12.52 -13.56
N THR A 496 23.69 -13.12 -14.75
CA THR A 496 24.69 -12.91 -15.82
C THR A 496 24.12 -12.00 -16.91
N PRO A 497 24.95 -11.32 -17.71
CA PRO A 497 24.48 -10.48 -18.82
C PRO A 497 23.51 -11.20 -19.75
N ALA A 498 23.82 -12.44 -20.14
CA ALA A 498 22.94 -13.25 -21.00
C ALA A 498 21.55 -13.52 -20.39
N ILE A 499 21.43 -13.62 -19.06
CA ILE A 499 20.13 -13.74 -18.37
C ILE A 499 19.41 -12.39 -18.38
N ALA A 500 20.11 -11.27 -18.17
CA ALA A 500 19.54 -9.92 -18.22
C ALA A 500 19.02 -9.57 -19.62
N SER A 501 19.83 -9.71 -20.68
CA SER A 501 19.42 -9.39 -22.05
C SER A 501 18.29 -10.31 -22.55
N LYS A 502 18.30 -11.62 -22.21
CA LYS A 502 17.16 -12.52 -22.48
C LYS A 502 15.89 -12.10 -21.76
N ARG A 503 16.02 -11.63 -20.51
CA ARG A 503 14.91 -11.17 -19.69
C ARG A 503 14.30 -9.86 -20.22
N ILE A 504 15.13 -8.91 -20.64
CA ILE A 504 14.67 -7.70 -21.32
C ILE A 504 13.99 -8.04 -22.64
N GLY A 505 14.57 -8.92 -23.47
CA GLY A 505 13.92 -9.41 -24.69
C GLY A 505 12.52 -9.95 -24.42
N SER A 506 12.31 -10.69 -23.31
CA SER A 506 11.00 -11.17 -22.88
C SER A 506 10.05 -10.09 -22.35
N LEU A 507 10.56 -8.97 -21.82
CA LEU A 507 9.76 -7.81 -21.39
C LEU A 507 9.34 -6.96 -22.59
N LEU A 508 10.26 -6.68 -23.51
CA LEU A 508 9.97 -5.96 -24.75
C LEU A 508 8.98 -6.74 -25.62
N ALA A 509 9.17 -8.06 -25.75
CA ALA A 509 8.24 -8.93 -26.48
C ALA A 509 6.86 -9.10 -25.81
N SER A 510 6.66 -8.65 -24.57
CA SER A 510 5.35 -8.72 -23.91
C SER A 510 4.38 -7.59 -24.34
N GLY A 511 4.81 -6.68 -25.21
CA GLY A 511 3.94 -5.67 -25.85
C GLY A 511 3.43 -4.54 -24.95
N GLY A 512 3.89 -4.46 -23.70
CA GLY A 512 3.54 -3.37 -22.79
C GLY A 512 4.31 -2.10 -23.12
N GLY A 513 3.70 -1.19 -23.89
CA GLY A 513 4.28 0.12 -24.23
C GLY A 513 4.42 1.06 -23.02
N ALA A 514 5.21 2.14 -23.19
CA ALA A 514 5.34 3.30 -22.29
C ALA A 514 5.42 2.97 -20.77
N ASN A 515 6.08 1.87 -20.40
CA ASN A 515 6.00 1.34 -19.05
C ASN A 515 7.24 1.71 -18.21
N LEU A 516 7.08 2.68 -17.32
CA LEU A 516 8.13 3.12 -16.39
C LEU A 516 8.70 1.96 -15.54
N ARG A 517 7.90 0.92 -15.20
CA ARG A 517 8.40 -0.26 -14.48
C ARG A 517 9.37 -1.08 -15.32
N THR A 518 9.12 -1.21 -16.63
CA THR A 518 10.04 -1.89 -17.57
C THR A 518 11.35 -1.13 -17.70
N LEU A 519 11.28 0.20 -17.87
CA LEU A 519 12.48 1.05 -17.94
C LEU A 519 13.27 1.05 -16.62
N ALA A 520 12.60 1.02 -15.46
CA ALA A 520 13.25 0.89 -14.16
C ALA A 520 13.99 -0.46 -14.02
N GLU A 521 13.45 -1.53 -14.60
CA GLU A 521 14.12 -2.84 -14.64
C GLU A 521 15.34 -2.84 -15.60
N VAL A 522 15.29 -2.10 -16.72
CA VAL A 522 16.46 -1.86 -17.58
C VAL A 522 17.55 -1.07 -16.84
N ARG A 523 17.18 0.00 -16.11
CA ARG A 523 18.11 0.77 -15.27
C ARG A 523 18.75 -0.06 -14.16
N LEU A 524 18.03 -1.03 -13.60
CA LEU A 524 18.58 -1.97 -12.62
C LEU A 524 19.70 -2.83 -13.22
N PHE A 525 19.48 -3.40 -14.40
CA PHE A 525 20.53 -4.20 -15.05
C PHE A 525 21.69 -3.33 -15.57
N GLN A 526 21.43 -2.06 -15.91
CA GLN A 526 22.48 -1.06 -16.17
C GLN A 526 23.35 -0.80 -14.94
N SER A 527 22.77 -0.56 -13.75
CA SER A 527 23.55 -0.30 -12.53
C SER A 527 24.35 -1.51 -12.04
N GLN A 528 23.89 -2.72 -12.36
CA GLN A 528 24.59 -3.98 -12.13
C GLN A 528 25.66 -4.31 -13.17
N GLN A 529 25.89 -3.43 -14.17
CA GLN A 529 26.82 -3.64 -15.29
C GLN A 529 26.53 -4.91 -16.10
N LEU A 530 25.27 -5.33 -16.15
CA LEU A 530 24.79 -6.50 -16.89
C LEU A 530 24.36 -6.15 -18.33
N LEU A 531 24.25 -4.86 -18.63
CA LEU A 531 23.99 -4.31 -19.96
C LEU A 531 25.07 -3.29 -20.32
N ASN A 532 25.34 -3.17 -21.61
CA ASN A 532 26.07 -2.01 -22.16
C ASN A 532 25.11 -0.83 -22.45
N GLU A 533 25.67 0.34 -22.81
CA GLU A 533 24.89 1.55 -23.09
C GLU A 533 24.01 1.41 -24.34
N GLU A 534 24.48 0.74 -25.40
CA GLU A 534 23.73 0.52 -26.64
C GLU A 534 22.51 -0.40 -26.41
N GLU A 535 22.64 -1.43 -25.57
CA GLU A 535 21.51 -2.28 -25.12
C GLU A 535 20.45 -1.47 -24.37
N VAL A 536 20.87 -0.56 -23.47
CA VAL A 536 19.96 0.31 -22.71
C VAL A 536 19.24 1.27 -23.65
N LEU A 537 19.95 1.93 -24.55
CA LEU A 537 19.36 2.85 -25.54
C LEU A 537 18.36 2.12 -26.44
N THR A 538 18.72 0.94 -26.95
CA THR A 538 17.83 0.09 -27.76
C THR A 538 16.58 -0.32 -26.98
N ALA A 539 16.72 -0.69 -25.70
CA ALA A 539 15.57 -1.06 -24.87
C ALA A 539 14.64 0.13 -24.56
N PHE A 540 15.19 1.34 -24.40
CA PHE A 540 14.38 2.56 -24.22
C PHE A 540 13.63 2.94 -25.50
N ASP A 541 14.31 2.97 -26.65
CA ASP A 541 13.72 3.25 -27.96
C ASP A 541 12.56 2.29 -28.29
N ILE A 542 12.71 0.99 -27.99
CA ILE A 542 11.65 -0.01 -28.21
C ILE A 542 10.43 0.20 -27.27
N VAL A 543 10.61 0.70 -26.03
CA VAL A 543 9.50 0.89 -25.07
C VAL A 543 8.72 2.20 -25.30
N GLY A 544 9.37 3.26 -25.78
CA GLY A 544 8.74 4.58 -25.94
C GLY A 544 9.47 5.58 -26.83
N GLY A 545 10.34 5.12 -27.73
CA GLY A 545 10.97 5.92 -28.78
C GLY A 545 11.64 7.20 -28.29
N GLU A 546 11.37 8.31 -29.00
CA GLU A 546 11.94 9.63 -28.72
C GLU A 546 11.61 10.14 -27.30
N GLU A 547 10.42 9.87 -26.76
CA GLU A 547 10.08 10.23 -25.37
C GLU A 547 10.94 9.45 -24.36
N ALA A 548 11.13 8.14 -24.59
CA ALA A 548 12.00 7.32 -23.74
C ALA A 548 13.47 7.77 -23.82
N LEU A 549 13.98 8.07 -25.02
CA LEU A 549 15.33 8.61 -25.19
C LEU A 549 15.48 10.00 -24.53
N GLY A 550 14.39 10.79 -24.50
CA GLY A 550 14.28 12.02 -23.69
C GLY A 550 14.49 11.79 -22.19
N LEU A 551 14.10 10.63 -21.64
CA LEU A 551 14.38 10.27 -20.23
C LEU A 551 15.87 10.04 -19.94
N ILE A 552 16.69 9.82 -20.98
CA ILE A 552 18.15 9.64 -20.85
C ILE A 552 18.90 10.95 -21.15
N TYR A 553 18.54 11.64 -22.24
CA TYR A 553 19.31 12.77 -22.80
C TYR A 553 18.64 14.15 -22.67
N GLY A 554 17.33 14.20 -22.41
CA GLY A 554 16.59 15.46 -22.26
C GLY A 554 17.00 16.28 -21.03
N SER A 555 16.55 17.53 -20.97
CA SER A 555 16.72 18.38 -19.78
C SER A 555 15.95 17.82 -18.58
N GLU A 556 16.28 18.24 -17.36
CA GLU A 556 15.57 17.84 -16.14
C GLU A 556 14.06 18.10 -16.26
N GLU A 557 13.67 19.32 -16.64
CA GLU A 557 12.29 19.73 -16.92
C GLU A 557 11.58 18.80 -17.93
N GLU A 558 12.28 18.42 -19.00
CA GLU A 558 11.73 17.52 -20.03
C GLU A 558 11.51 16.10 -19.49
N ARG A 559 12.44 15.58 -18.69
CA ARG A 559 12.28 14.26 -18.05
C ARG A 559 11.11 14.26 -17.06
N LEU A 560 10.99 15.31 -16.24
CA LEU A 560 9.87 15.49 -15.30
C LEU A 560 8.54 15.50 -16.04
N ARG A 561 8.44 16.28 -17.12
CA ARG A 561 7.25 16.35 -17.99
C ARG A 561 6.87 14.98 -18.56
N ILE A 562 7.83 14.26 -19.16
CA ILE A 562 7.59 12.94 -19.77
C ILE A 562 7.16 11.91 -18.71
N VAL A 563 7.86 11.85 -17.56
CA VAL A 563 7.46 10.97 -16.45
C VAL A 563 6.04 11.28 -15.96
N ARG A 564 5.68 12.55 -15.79
CA ARG A 564 4.34 12.97 -15.35
C ARG A 564 3.26 12.61 -16.38
N GLN A 565 3.53 12.80 -17.67
CA GLN A 565 2.65 12.39 -18.78
C GLN A 565 2.42 10.87 -18.81
N TRP A 566 3.47 10.07 -18.64
CA TRP A 566 3.40 8.60 -18.57
C TRP A 566 2.72 8.12 -17.28
N ALA A 567 3.02 8.74 -16.13
CA ALA A 567 2.40 8.42 -14.85
C ALA A 567 0.90 8.70 -14.84
N ALA A 568 0.44 9.75 -15.54
CA ALA A 568 -0.97 10.05 -15.78
C ALA A 568 -1.72 8.99 -16.60
N GLY A 569 -1.01 8.04 -17.24
CA GLY A 569 -1.61 7.09 -18.18
C GLY A 569 -2.06 7.70 -19.50
N ARG A 570 -1.70 8.96 -19.80
CA ARG A 570 -2.15 9.66 -21.02
C ARG A 570 -1.43 9.21 -22.30
N THR A 571 -0.53 8.24 -22.20
CA THR A 571 0.22 7.62 -23.31
C THR A 571 -0.61 6.56 -24.03
N GLY A 572 -1.74 6.98 -24.62
CA GLY A 572 -2.54 6.22 -25.59
C GLY A 572 -3.07 4.85 -25.11
N ASP A 573 -4.31 4.83 -24.62
CA ASP A 573 -5.06 3.60 -24.38
C ASP A 573 -5.25 2.79 -25.67
N ALA A 574 -4.34 1.84 -25.90
CA ALA A 574 -4.50 0.74 -26.84
C ALA A 574 -5.07 -0.48 -26.09
N GLU A 575 -6.38 -0.48 -25.86
CA GLU A 575 -7.16 -1.68 -25.48
C GLU A 575 -7.23 -2.71 -26.63
#